data_AF-A0A537I1S0-F1
#
_entry.id   AF-A0A537I1S0-F1
#
_cell.length_a   1.000
_cell.length_b   1.000
_cell.length_c   1.000
_cell.angle_alpha   90.00
_cell.angle_beta   90.00
_cell.angle_gamma   90.00
#
_symmetry.space_group_name_H-M   'P 1'
#
loop_
_entity.id
_entity.type
_entity.pdbx_description
1 polymer ?
#
loop_
_entity_poly.entity_id
_entity_poly.type
_entity_poly.pdbx_seq_one_letter_code
_entity_poly.pdbx_strand_id
1 'polypeptide(L)'
;MKQWLFVLFLLITLASSAQKKRVPAQTGNDPERIRALLVILAADTMQQSVHWPNITPKDFLDNLKRNIRYPLKISTGKSTNFCGYGAVTYTCLKNEPLRYAECMLSLYRNGEAYYRNIKLAPSETIKKEAGLMTYQGDLDINPADQVWFLSLAHRFKGYLNFFNQRYSKGDENTMWASTNLAKFNKMLRKLCKYKVSSKGSDIIRPSIKDLPGFLKEKLAGGEVYMYLNNALLRKKNHNRVKKRIPTHYVALTEINYDDNRVVIKYWDGGYKTLKEVSPGTLKHIIYGVSWVMYKEKTDE
;
A
#
# COMPACT_ATOMS: atom_id res chain seq x y z
N MET A 1 -59.25 -26.91 -5.53
CA MET A 1 -58.74 -26.83 -4.14
C MET A 1 -57.49 -27.69 -4.06
N LYS A 2 -56.31 -27.11 -4.33
CA LYS A 2 -55.28 -26.72 -3.34
C LYS A 2 -54.85 -27.87 -2.43
N GLN A 3 -53.74 -28.53 -2.77
CA GLN A 3 -52.72 -28.91 -1.79
C GLN A 3 -51.33 -28.78 -2.43
N TRP A 4 -50.66 -27.72 -1.99
CA TRP A 4 -49.28 -27.34 -2.26
C TRP A 4 -48.37 -28.11 -1.31
N LEU A 5 -47.27 -28.70 -1.80
CA LEU A 5 -45.99 -28.80 -1.07
C LEU A 5 -44.93 -29.45 -1.97
N PHE A 6 -44.61 -28.78 -3.09
CA PHE A 6 -43.42 -29.09 -3.87
C PHE A 6 -42.31 -28.12 -3.48
N VAL A 7 -41.38 -28.62 -2.68
CA VAL A 7 -39.92 -28.38 -2.75
C VAL A 7 -39.53 -27.02 -3.33
N LEU A 8 -39.57 -25.97 -2.50
CA LEU A 8 -38.84 -24.74 -2.79
C LEU A 8 -37.38 -24.95 -2.36
N PHE A 9 -36.59 -25.38 -3.32
CA PHE A 9 -35.16 -25.58 -3.21
C PHE A 9 -34.47 -24.32 -2.67
N LEU A 10 -33.59 -24.57 -1.71
CA LEU A 10 -32.81 -23.64 -0.91
C LEU A 10 -31.93 -22.73 -1.79
N LEU A 11 -32.47 -21.62 -2.29
CA LEU A 11 -31.67 -20.52 -2.87
C LEU A 11 -31.13 -19.62 -1.74
N ILE A 12 -30.33 -20.19 -0.84
CA ILE A 12 -29.37 -19.39 -0.07
C ILE A 12 -28.20 -19.14 -1.01
N THR A 13 -28.39 -18.14 -1.87
CA THR A 13 -27.27 -17.49 -2.53
C THR A 13 -26.42 -16.89 -1.42
N LEU A 14 -25.28 -17.53 -1.14
CA LEU A 14 -24.15 -16.94 -0.43
C LEU A 14 -23.64 -15.78 -1.31
N ALA A 15 -24.34 -14.67 -1.27
CA ALA A 15 -23.78 -13.38 -1.60
C ALA A 15 -22.65 -13.16 -0.60
N SER A 16 -21.43 -13.55 -1.00
CA SER A 16 -20.19 -13.07 -0.39
C SER A 16 -20.12 -11.56 -0.61
N SER A 17 -20.92 -10.83 0.16
CA SER A 17 -20.70 -9.42 0.39
C SER A 17 -19.33 -9.34 1.05
N ALA A 18 -18.40 -8.68 0.38
CA ALA A 18 -17.14 -8.30 0.99
C ALA A 18 -17.48 -7.37 2.16
N GLN A 19 -17.71 -7.94 3.35
CA GLN A 19 -17.90 -7.17 4.56
C GLN A 19 -16.64 -6.35 4.79
N LYS A 20 -16.73 -5.05 4.51
CA LYS A 20 -15.74 -4.04 4.94
C LYS A 20 -15.77 -3.97 6.47
N LYS A 21 -15.13 -4.93 7.14
CA LYS A 21 -14.93 -4.83 8.59
C LYS A 21 -13.95 -3.70 8.89
N ARG A 22 -14.36 -2.77 9.77
CA ARG A 22 -13.48 -1.70 10.29
C ARG A 22 -12.25 -2.36 10.91
N VAL A 23 -11.07 -1.93 10.47
CA VAL A 23 -9.80 -2.41 11.01
C VAL A 23 -9.66 -1.88 12.45
N PRO A 24 -9.53 -2.76 13.48
CA PRO A 24 -9.28 -2.30 14.85
C PRO A 24 -7.94 -1.56 14.91
N ALA A 25 -7.82 -0.60 15.83
CA ALA A 25 -6.54 0.05 16.11
C ALA A 25 -5.49 -1.03 16.39
N GLN A 26 -4.29 -0.90 15.80
CA GLN A 26 -3.14 -1.57 16.40
C GLN A 26 -2.92 -0.86 17.73
N THR A 27 -3.13 -1.59 18.82
CA THR A 27 -3.37 -1.10 20.17
C THR A 27 -2.27 -0.13 20.63
N GLY A 28 -2.70 0.96 21.27
CA GLY A 28 -1.93 2.18 21.52
C GLY A 28 -0.84 2.13 22.60
N ASN A 29 -0.21 0.97 22.82
CA ASN A 29 0.85 0.81 23.84
C ASN A 29 2.27 0.69 23.25
N ASP A 30 2.43 0.84 21.94
CA ASP A 30 3.75 0.93 21.29
C ASP A 30 4.42 2.27 21.66
N PRO A 31 5.55 2.26 22.41
CA PRO A 31 6.20 3.49 22.86
C PRO A 31 6.67 4.39 21.71
N GLU A 32 7.11 3.83 20.58
CA GLU A 32 7.49 4.65 19.43
C GLU A 32 6.28 5.33 18.80
N ARG A 33 5.13 4.65 18.76
CA ARG A 33 3.89 5.22 18.25
C ARG A 33 3.38 6.34 19.15
N ILE A 34 3.49 6.19 20.47
CA ILE A 34 3.17 7.26 21.43
C ILE A 34 4.08 8.47 21.21
N ARG A 35 5.40 8.25 21.10
CA ARG A 35 6.36 9.33 20.80
C ARG A 35 6.03 10.04 19.48
N ALA A 36 5.71 9.28 18.43
CA ALA A 36 5.29 9.84 17.15
C ALA A 36 4.06 10.76 17.31
N LEU A 37 3.04 10.32 18.05
CA LEU A 37 1.84 11.12 18.31
C LEU A 37 2.13 12.37 19.14
N LEU A 38 3.04 12.30 20.12
CA LEU A 38 3.46 13.45 20.93
C LEU A 38 4.21 14.50 20.09
N VAL A 39 5.10 14.07 19.20
CA VAL A 39 5.80 14.99 18.28
C VAL A 39 4.82 15.68 17.34
N ILE A 40 3.78 14.97 16.87
CA ILE A 40 2.72 15.58 16.04
C ILE A 40 1.86 16.54 16.87
N LEU A 41 1.56 16.22 18.14
CA LEU A 41 0.80 17.10 19.02
C LEU A 41 1.56 18.40 19.33
N ALA A 42 2.87 18.32 19.56
CA ALA A 42 3.72 19.49 19.75
C ALA A 42 3.81 20.38 18.49
N ALA A 43 3.36 19.88 17.34
CA ALA A 43 3.31 20.61 16.08
C ALA A 43 1.93 21.22 15.77
N ASP A 44 0.98 21.20 16.73
CA ASP A 44 -0.36 21.80 16.66
C ASP A 44 -0.35 23.24 16.10
N THR A 45 0.60 24.06 16.55
CA THR A 45 0.70 25.49 16.22
C THR A 45 1.42 25.76 14.90
N MET A 46 1.51 24.76 14.01
CA MET A 46 2.23 24.88 12.75
C MET A 46 1.54 25.87 11.81
N GLN A 47 2.32 26.77 11.24
CA GLN A 47 1.85 27.73 10.24
C GLN A 47 1.64 27.06 8.88
N GLN A 48 0.83 27.68 8.03
CA GLN A 48 0.64 27.28 6.64
C GLN A 48 2.00 27.19 5.93
N SER A 49 2.26 26.04 5.29
CA SER A 49 3.50 25.86 4.55
C SER A 49 3.46 26.66 3.24
N VAL A 50 4.54 27.42 2.99
CA VAL A 50 4.78 28.08 1.70
C VAL A 50 5.10 27.06 0.59
N HIS A 51 5.55 25.87 0.96
CA HIS A 51 5.88 24.79 0.02
C HIS A 51 4.66 23.95 -0.34
N TRP A 52 3.64 23.89 0.51
CA TRP A 52 2.43 23.08 0.28
C TRP A 52 1.19 23.97 0.36
N PRO A 53 1.00 24.89 -0.60
CA PRO A 53 0.01 25.97 -0.50
C PRO A 53 -1.44 25.46 -0.43
N ASN A 54 -1.71 24.25 -0.94
CA ASN A 54 -3.06 23.68 -1.01
C ASN A 54 -3.34 22.67 0.12
N ILE A 55 -2.49 22.64 1.16
CA ILE A 55 -2.65 21.74 2.29
C ILE A 55 -2.63 22.55 3.58
N THR A 56 -3.76 22.58 4.28
CA THR A 56 -3.83 23.22 5.60
C THR A 56 -3.04 22.44 6.65
N PRO A 57 -2.43 23.10 7.65
CA PRO A 57 -1.72 22.40 8.73
C PRO A 57 -2.63 21.42 9.46
N LYS A 58 -3.89 21.80 9.69
CA LYS A 58 -4.87 20.97 10.39
C LYS A 58 -5.14 19.66 9.65
N ASP A 59 -5.47 19.72 8.37
CA ASP A 59 -5.79 18.52 7.58
C ASP A 59 -4.58 17.60 7.44
N PHE A 60 -3.39 18.19 7.28
CA PHE A 60 -2.12 17.46 7.27
C PHE A 60 -1.88 16.70 8.58
N LEU A 61 -1.97 17.39 9.71
CA LEU A 61 -1.71 16.81 11.04
C LEU A 61 -2.77 15.76 11.39
N ASP A 62 -4.04 15.99 11.06
CA ASP A 62 -5.12 15.03 11.32
C ASP A 62 -4.95 13.73 10.50
N ASN A 63 -4.60 13.86 9.21
CA ASN A 63 -4.27 12.69 8.38
C ASN A 63 -3.02 11.97 8.92
N LEU A 64 -1.97 12.69 9.32
CA LEU A 64 -0.75 12.11 9.87
C LEU A 64 -1.02 11.33 11.16
N LYS A 65 -1.77 11.92 12.11
CA LYS A 65 -2.24 11.24 13.35
C LYS A 65 -3.01 9.96 13.01
N ARG A 66 -3.92 10.03 12.03
CA ARG A 66 -4.71 8.87 11.60
C ARG A 66 -3.82 7.75 11.07
N ASN A 67 -2.83 8.05 10.24
CA ASN A 67 -1.91 7.05 9.69
C ASN A 67 -1.11 6.36 10.78
N ILE A 68 -0.56 7.13 11.74
CA ILE A 68 0.18 6.60 12.89
C ILE A 68 -0.71 5.68 13.74
N ARG A 69 -1.97 6.07 14.00
CA ARG A 69 -2.91 5.23 14.77
C ARG A 69 -3.37 3.99 13.99
N TYR A 70 -3.54 4.12 12.68
CA TYR A 70 -4.14 3.10 11.84
C TYR A 70 -3.37 2.93 10.51
N PRO A 71 -2.20 2.28 10.50
CA PRO A 71 -1.37 2.15 9.29
C PRO A 71 -2.10 1.52 8.11
N LEU A 72 -3.02 0.59 8.36
CA LEU A 72 -3.83 -0.05 7.32
C LEU A 72 -4.93 0.85 6.72
N LYS A 73 -5.14 2.06 7.26
CA LYS A 73 -6.07 3.06 6.71
C LYS A 73 -5.41 4.05 5.75
N ILE A 74 -4.11 3.89 5.45
CA ILE A 74 -3.49 4.63 4.35
C ILE A 74 -4.34 4.41 3.10
N SER A 75 -4.80 5.49 2.49
CA SER A 75 -5.51 5.40 1.21
C SER A 75 -4.50 5.57 0.09
N THR A 76 -4.70 4.94 -1.05
CA THR A 76 -3.91 5.21 -2.26
C THR A 76 -4.72 5.95 -3.32
N GLY A 77 -6.01 6.21 -3.07
CA GLY A 77 -6.92 6.77 -4.06
C GLY A 77 -7.38 5.72 -5.06
N LYS A 78 -8.58 5.91 -5.63
CA LYS A 78 -9.03 5.03 -6.71
C LYS A 78 -8.34 5.46 -8.00
N SER A 79 -8.05 4.47 -8.85
CA SER A 79 -7.48 4.70 -10.17
C SER A 79 -6.09 5.35 -10.21
N THR A 80 -5.38 5.43 -9.08
CA THR A 80 -3.96 5.78 -9.05
C THR A 80 -3.09 4.53 -9.13
N ASN A 81 -1.81 4.73 -9.45
CA ASN A 81 -0.77 3.71 -9.38
C ASN A 81 0.01 3.76 -8.05
N PHE A 82 -0.62 4.27 -6.97
CA PHE A 82 0.04 4.48 -5.68
C PHE A 82 0.08 3.26 -4.73
N CYS A 83 -0.47 2.11 -5.13
CA CYS A 83 -0.49 0.89 -4.32
C CYS A 83 0.88 0.46 -3.78
N GLY A 84 1.94 0.58 -4.61
CA GLY A 84 3.31 0.29 -4.21
C GLY A 84 3.81 1.21 -3.09
N TYR A 85 3.57 2.52 -3.18
CA TYR A 85 4.01 3.45 -2.13
C TYR A 85 3.21 3.26 -0.85
N GLY A 86 1.89 3.05 -0.95
CA GLY A 86 1.05 2.76 0.22
C GLY A 86 1.50 1.50 0.96
N ALA A 87 1.83 0.43 0.23
CA ALA A 87 2.36 -0.80 0.80
C ALA A 87 3.71 -0.58 1.52
N VAL A 88 4.65 0.17 0.93
CA VAL A 88 5.92 0.53 1.61
C VAL A 88 5.67 1.42 2.83
N THR A 89 4.68 2.32 2.76
CA THR A 89 4.35 3.21 3.88
C THR A 89 3.80 2.43 5.07
N TYR A 90 3.07 1.34 4.83
CA TYR A 90 2.67 0.42 5.89
C TYR A 90 3.88 -0.13 6.65
N THR A 91 4.97 -0.54 5.98
CA THR A 91 6.24 -0.92 6.62
C THR A 91 6.79 0.22 7.48
N CYS A 92 6.84 1.45 6.94
CA CYS A 92 7.39 2.61 7.64
C CYS A 92 6.62 2.91 8.93
N LEU A 93 5.29 2.95 8.85
CA LEU A 93 4.41 3.21 9.98
C LEU A 93 4.40 2.10 11.02
N LYS A 94 4.56 0.84 10.59
CA LYS A 94 4.57 -0.31 11.48
C LYS A 94 5.89 -0.42 12.26
N ASN A 95 7.00 -0.12 11.61
CA ASN A 95 8.34 -0.43 12.14
C ASN A 95 9.10 0.77 12.69
N GLU A 96 8.80 1.98 12.21
CA GLU A 96 9.47 3.24 12.59
C GLU A 96 8.49 4.44 12.54
N PRO A 97 7.35 4.39 13.27
CA PRO A 97 6.33 5.44 13.22
C PRO A 97 6.86 6.84 13.61
N LEU A 98 7.81 6.92 14.55
CA LEU A 98 8.41 8.19 14.96
C LEU A 98 9.20 8.83 13.82
N ARG A 99 10.10 8.05 13.18
CA ARG A 99 10.88 8.53 12.03
C ARG A 99 9.97 8.99 10.89
N TYR A 100 8.90 8.25 10.63
CA TYR A 100 7.90 8.66 9.65
C TYR A 100 7.25 10.00 10.01
N ALA A 101 6.82 10.19 11.26
CA ALA A 101 6.23 11.44 11.71
C ALA A 101 7.21 12.62 11.58
N GLU A 102 8.45 12.47 12.04
CA GLU A 102 9.49 13.50 11.95
C GLU A 102 9.80 13.89 10.50
N CYS A 103 9.93 12.89 9.62
CA CYS A 103 10.16 13.11 8.20
C CYS A 103 9.00 13.87 7.55
N MET A 104 7.76 13.48 7.86
CA MET A 104 6.57 14.16 7.33
C MET A 104 6.46 15.61 7.82
N LEU A 105 6.72 15.87 9.09
CA LEU A 105 6.74 17.23 9.64
C LEU A 105 7.84 18.08 8.99
N SER A 106 9.03 17.51 8.76
CA SER A 106 10.10 18.19 8.02
C SER A 106 9.72 18.47 6.57
N LEU A 107 9.14 17.48 5.86
CA LEU A 107 8.66 17.67 4.49
C LEU A 107 7.66 18.80 4.40
N TYR A 108 6.70 18.86 5.33
CA TYR A 108 5.70 19.92 5.34
C TYR A 108 6.32 21.30 5.60
N ARG A 109 7.18 21.42 6.61
CA ARG A 109 7.79 22.71 6.99
C ARG A 109 8.77 23.23 5.95
N ASN A 110 9.62 22.35 5.42
CA ASN A 110 10.80 22.75 4.64
C ASN A 110 10.67 22.43 3.14
N GLY A 111 9.59 21.76 2.73
CA GLY A 111 9.43 21.26 1.35
C GLY A 111 10.36 20.10 0.98
N GLU A 112 11.27 19.72 1.88
CA GLU A 112 12.19 18.58 1.75
C GLU A 112 12.48 17.94 3.12
N ALA A 113 12.92 16.69 3.10
CA ALA A 113 13.36 15.99 4.30
C ALA A 113 14.33 14.85 3.97
N TYR A 114 14.92 14.31 5.02
CA TYR A 114 15.61 13.02 4.95
C TYR A 114 14.76 11.95 5.62
N TYR A 115 14.67 10.80 4.98
CA TYR A 115 14.23 9.55 5.61
C TYR A 115 15.42 8.59 5.57
N ARG A 116 16.02 8.32 6.74
CA ARG A 116 17.31 7.62 6.83
C ARG A 116 18.35 8.38 5.98
N ASN A 117 19.01 7.70 5.05
CA ASN A 117 19.99 8.27 4.12
C ASN A 117 19.39 8.73 2.78
N ILE A 118 18.06 8.82 2.68
CA ILE A 118 17.38 9.25 1.45
C ILE A 118 16.84 10.67 1.61
N LYS A 119 17.36 11.58 0.78
CA LYS A 119 16.74 12.89 0.58
C LYS A 119 15.45 12.76 -0.23
N LEU A 120 14.37 13.34 0.27
CA LEU A 120 13.10 13.56 -0.41
C LEU A 120 12.98 15.06 -0.68
N ALA A 121 13.14 15.45 -1.94
CA ALA A 121 13.06 16.83 -2.40
C ALA A 121 12.14 16.87 -3.64
N PRO A 122 10.81 16.88 -3.45
CA PRO A 122 9.85 16.97 -4.57
C PRO A 122 10.02 18.27 -5.35
N SER A 123 9.70 18.24 -6.64
CA SER A 123 9.71 19.44 -7.49
C SER A 123 8.62 20.44 -7.11
N GLU A 124 8.79 21.69 -7.51
CA GLU A 124 7.78 22.74 -7.29
C GLU A 124 6.41 22.40 -7.89
N THR A 125 6.37 21.70 -9.03
CA THR A 125 5.11 21.23 -9.62
C THR A 125 4.37 20.26 -8.69
N ILE A 126 5.09 19.33 -8.05
CA ILE A 126 4.50 18.38 -7.11
C ILE A 126 3.99 19.09 -5.86
N LYS A 127 4.81 20.01 -5.35
CA LYS A 127 4.49 20.84 -4.19
C LYS A 127 3.20 21.63 -4.37
N LYS A 128 3.00 22.19 -5.56
CA LYS A 128 1.80 22.93 -5.93
C LYS A 128 0.58 22.04 -6.19
N GLU A 129 0.75 20.82 -6.71
CA GLU A 129 -0.41 19.96 -7.02
C GLU A 129 -0.90 19.14 -5.81
N ALA A 130 -0.02 18.83 -4.85
CA ALA A 130 -0.43 18.13 -3.64
C ALA A 130 -1.50 18.91 -2.87
N GLY A 131 -2.57 18.23 -2.46
CA GLY A 131 -3.77 18.82 -1.87
C GLY A 131 -4.89 19.12 -2.86
N LEU A 132 -4.59 19.24 -4.16
CA LEU A 132 -5.59 19.49 -5.22
C LEU A 132 -6.10 18.22 -5.89
N MET A 133 -5.44 17.09 -5.65
CA MET A 133 -5.71 15.88 -6.40
C MET A 133 -7.02 15.23 -5.96
N THR A 134 -7.90 14.96 -6.93
CA THR A 134 -9.22 14.33 -6.72
C THR A 134 -9.29 13.00 -7.48
N TYR A 135 -9.42 11.90 -6.75
CA TYR A 135 -9.36 10.51 -7.24
C TYR A 135 -10.62 9.70 -6.94
N GLN A 136 -11.75 10.36 -6.63
CA GLN A 136 -13.03 9.73 -6.32
C GLN A 136 -12.91 8.72 -5.15
N GLY A 137 -12.58 9.19 -3.95
CA GLY A 137 -12.56 8.38 -2.73
C GLY A 137 -11.79 9.02 -1.57
N ASP A 138 -11.49 8.23 -0.53
CA ASP A 138 -10.89 8.76 0.72
C ASP A 138 -9.48 9.37 0.57
N LEU A 139 -8.81 9.29 -0.59
CA LEU A 139 -7.54 10.02 -0.82
C LEU A 139 -7.75 11.51 -1.10
N ASP A 140 -8.97 11.89 -1.50
CA ASP A 140 -9.37 13.27 -1.79
C ASP A 140 -9.28 14.15 -0.53
N ILE A 141 -9.22 13.51 0.65
CA ILE A 141 -9.17 14.13 1.99
C ILE A 141 -7.90 13.76 2.78
N ASN A 142 -6.89 13.15 2.13
CA ASN A 142 -5.67 12.69 2.79
C ASN A 142 -4.41 13.41 2.30
N PRO A 143 -4.23 14.69 2.68
CA PRO A 143 -3.13 15.49 2.17
C PRO A 143 -1.73 14.97 2.58
N ALA A 144 -1.59 14.36 3.76
CA ALA A 144 -0.31 13.77 4.16
C ALA A 144 0.06 12.55 3.31
N ASP A 145 -0.93 11.73 2.92
CA ASP A 145 -0.72 10.62 1.98
C ASP A 145 -0.21 11.15 0.62
N GLN A 146 -0.81 12.24 0.13
CA GLN A 146 -0.43 12.89 -1.13
C GLN A 146 1.02 13.42 -1.09
N VAL A 147 1.39 14.19 -0.06
CA VAL A 147 2.76 14.70 0.14
C VAL A 147 3.76 13.55 0.11
N TRP A 148 3.47 12.48 0.85
CA TRP A 148 4.37 11.34 0.97
C TRP A 148 4.52 10.59 -0.36
N PHE A 149 3.42 10.20 -1.01
CA PHE A 149 3.50 9.38 -2.22
C PHE A 149 4.09 10.12 -3.40
N LEU A 150 3.75 11.40 -3.59
CA LEU A 150 4.34 12.20 -4.66
C LEU A 150 5.84 12.40 -4.42
N SER A 151 6.25 12.60 -3.16
CA SER A 151 7.68 12.69 -2.80
C SER A 151 8.43 11.39 -3.11
N LEU A 152 7.84 10.24 -2.78
CA LEU A 152 8.41 8.93 -3.11
C LEU A 152 8.45 8.66 -4.62
N ALA A 153 7.37 8.97 -5.34
CA ALA A 153 7.28 8.80 -6.79
C ALA A 153 8.26 9.71 -7.53
N HIS A 154 8.50 10.93 -7.02
CA HIS A 154 9.54 11.81 -7.51
C HIS A 154 10.94 11.23 -7.30
N ARG A 155 11.23 10.75 -6.08
CA ARG A 155 12.56 10.29 -5.69
C ARG A 155 12.95 8.95 -6.33
N PHE A 156 12.02 8.00 -6.39
CA PHE A 156 12.28 6.64 -6.81
C PHE A 156 11.79 6.40 -8.24
N LYS A 157 12.73 6.13 -9.13
CA LYS A 157 12.46 5.75 -10.53
C LYS A 157 12.89 4.31 -10.80
N GLY A 158 12.18 3.68 -11.73
CA GLY A 158 12.49 2.39 -12.35
C GLY A 158 12.21 2.45 -13.85
N TYR A 159 12.38 1.33 -14.57
CA TYR A 159 12.25 1.32 -16.04
C TYR A 159 10.87 1.78 -16.55
N LEU A 160 9.79 1.57 -15.78
CA LEU A 160 8.47 2.05 -16.16
C LEU A 160 8.40 3.59 -16.21
N ASN A 161 9.25 4.28 -15.45
CA ASN A 161 9.26 5.74 -15.38
C ASN A 161 10.22 6.36 -16.42
N PHE A 162 10.86 5.56 -17.28
CA PHE A 162 11.94 6.03 -18.17
C PHE A 162 11.48 7.11 -19.15
N PHE A 163 10.32 6.90 -19.78
CA PHE A 163 9.73 7.82 -20.76
C PHE A 163 8.98 9.01 -20.13
N ASN A 164 8.72 8.96 -18.81
CA ASN A 164 8.15 10.08 -18.08
C ASN A 164 8.82 10.23 -16.71
N GLN A 165 9.85 11.10 -16.65
CA GLN A 165 10.64 11.32 -15.46
C GLN A 165 10.16 12.52 -14.63
N ARG A 166 9.52 13.50 -15.28
CA ARG A 166 9.03 14.74 -14.68
C ARG A 166 7.54 14.63 -14.41
N TYR A 167 7.08 15.29 -13.37
CA TYR A 167 5.69 15.24 -13.01
C TYR A 167 4.87 16.24 -13.81
N SER A 168 3.75 15.79 -14.35
CA SER A 168 2.66 16.60 -14.89
C SER A 168 1.36 16.25 -14.18
N LYS A 169 0.42 17.19 -14.11
CA LYS A 169 -0.89 16.96 -13.51
C LYS A 169 -1.57 15.73 -14.11
N GLY A 170 -2.02 14.81 -13.26
CA GLY A 170 -2.66 13.55 -13.67
C GLY A 170 -1.70 12.36 -13.78
N ASP A 171 -0.39 12.54 -13.58
CA ASP A 171 0.60 11.48 -13.69
C ASP A 171 0.50 10.36 -12.64
N GLU A 172 -0.41 10.50 -11.67
CA GLU A 172 -0.63 9.52 -10.61
C GLU A 172 -1.31 8.27 -11.11
N ASN A 173 -2.00 8.34 -12.25
CA ASN A 173 -2.59 7.19 -12.94
C ASN A 173 -1.74 6.70 -14.13
N THR A 174 -0.59 7.34 -14.41
CA THR A 174 0.28 7.03 -15.54
C THR A 174 1.48 6.18 -15.11
N MET A 175 2.34 5.86 -16.08
CA MET A 175 3.59 5.16 -15.84
C MET A 175 4.56 5.94 -14.93
N TRP A 176 4.38 7.24 -14.75
CA TRP A 176 5.20 8.04 -13.83
C TRP A 176 5.04 7.59 -12.37
N ALA A 177 3.81 7.34 -11.93
CA ALA A 177 3.54 6.81 -10.59
C ALA A 177 3.69 5.28 -10.50
N SER A 178 3.71 4.55 -11.60
CA SER A 178 3.83 3.09 -11.59
C SER A 178 5.09 2.59 -10.87
N THR A 179 4.92 1.42 -10.24
CA THR A 179 5.95 0.73 -9.47
C THR A 179 6.13 -0.69 -10.01
N ASN A 180 7.30 -0.99 -10.58
CA ASN A 180 7.72 -2.35 -10.93
C ASN A 180 8.33 -3.06 -9.71
N LEU A 181 8.61 -4.36 -9.81
CA LEU A 181 9.13 -5.15 -8.69
C LEU A 181 10.47 -4.63 -8.18
N ALA A 182 11.36 -4.23 -9.09
CA ALA A 182 12.67 -3.71 -8.73
C ALA A 182 12.58 -2.38 -7.96
N LYS A 183 11.73 -1.44 -8.40
CA LYS A 183 11.49 -0.14 -7.76
C LYS A 183 10.85 -0.33 -6.38
N PHE A 184 9.85 -1.19 -6.27
CA PHE A 184 9.23 -1.52 -4.98
C PHE A 184 10.27 -2.01 -3.96
N ASN A 185 11.07 -2.99 -4.35
CA ASN A 185 12.10 -3.54 -3.48
C ASN A 185 13.23 -2.56 -3.18
N LYS A 186 13.58 -1.67 -4.12
CA LYS A 186 14.50 -0.56 -3.87
C LYS A 186 13.94 0.40 -2.82
N MET A 187 12.66 0.75 -2.90
CA MET A 187 12.00 1.58 -1.88
C MET A 187 12.01 0.89 -0.51
N LEU A 188 11.56 -0.37 -0.44
CA LEU A 188 11.58 -1.14 0.81
C LEU A 188 12.98 -1.18 1.45
N ARG A 189 14.03 -1.51 0.68
CA ARG A 189 15.41 -1.57 1.22
C ARG A 189 15.94 -0.23 1.73
N LYS A 190 15.50 0.88 1.14
CA LYS A 190 15.98 2.21 1.51
C LYS A 190 15.18 2.83 2.65
N LEU A 191 13.92 2.42 2.82
CA LEU A 191 13.00 2.99 3.82
C LEU A 191 12.80 2.06 5.02
N CYS A 192 13.14 0.78 4.94
CA CYS A 192 13.06 -0.16 6.04
C CYS A 192 14.46 -0.45 6.62
N LYS A 193 14.58 -0.54 7.95
CA LYS A 193 15.81 -1.06 8.61
C LYS A 193 16.07 -2.54 8.36
N TYR A 194 15.05 -3.32 8.10
CA TYR A 194 15.16 -4.77 8.08
C TYR A 194 15.57 -5.30 6.72
N LYS A 195 16.11 -6.53 6.71
CA LYS A 195 16.45 -7.24 5.48
C LYS A 195 15.21 -7.45 4.61
N VAL A 196 15.34 -7.04 3.35
CA VAL A 196 14.32 -7.20 2.31
C VAL A 196 14.81 -8.21 1.29
N SER A 197 13.97 -9.20 0.99
CA SER A 197 14.23 -10.20 -0.05
C SER A 197 13.04 -10.32 -0.99
N SER A 198 13.27 -10.82 -2.21
CA SER A 198 12.21 -10.95 -3.21
C SER A 198 12.42 -12.13 -4.14
N LYS A 199 11.33 -12.69 -4.68
CA LYS A 199 11.32 -13.66 -5.78
C LYS A 199 10.33 -13.23 -6.86
N GLY A 200 10.68 -13.48 -8.12
CA GLY A 200 9.87 -13.13 -9.30
C GLY A 200 10.33 -11.85 -9.98
N SER A 201 9.54 -11.38 -10.95
CA SER A 201 9.79 -10.17 -11.73
C SER A 201 8.52 -9.74 -12.47
N ASP A 202 8.57 -8.58 -13.13
CA ASP A 202 7.48 -8.07 -13.94
C ASP A 202 7.11 -8.95 -15.16
N ILE A 203 8.02 -9.82 -15.60
CA ILE A 203 7.85 -10.68 -16.78
C ILE A 203 7.78 -12.16 -16.39
N ILE A 204 8.69 -12.59 -15.51
CA ILE A 204 8.85 -13.98 -15.06
C ILE A 204 8.27 -14.12 -13.65
N ARG A 205 7.25 -14.97 -13.53
CA ARG A 205 6.62 -15.33 -12.25
C ARG A 205 7.60 -16.10 -11.35
N PRO A 206 7.44 -16.05 -10.03
CA PRO A 206 8.33 -16.79 -9.13
C PRO A 206 8.14 -18.30 -9.31
N SER A 207 9.25 -19.02 -9.49
CA SER A 207 9.26 -20.48 -9.47
C SER A 207 9.27 -20.96 -8.00
N ILE A 208 8.07 -21.16 -7.45
CA ILE A 208 7.84 -21.67 -6.09
C ILE A 208 6.89 -22.85 -6.20
N LYS A 209 7.32 -24.03 -5.71
CA LYS A 209 6.55 -25.28 -5.80
C LYS A 209 5.30 -25.21 -4.92
N ASP A 210 5.50 -24.98 -3.62
CA ASP A 210 4.44 -24.72 -2.64
C ASP A 210 4.37 -23.21 -2.34
N LEU A 211 3.61 -22.48 -3.16
CA LEU A 211 3.44 -21.04 -3.00
C LEU A 211 2.68 -20.67 -1.73
N PRO A 212 1.55 -21.32 -1.36
CA PRO A 212 0.86 -21.05 -0.10
C PRO A 212 1.74 -21.27 1.13
N GLY A 213 2.46 -22.40 1.20
CA GLY A 213 3.37 -22.70 2.31
C GLY A 213 4.52 -21.70 2.38
N PHE A 214 5.13 -21.36 1.25
CA PHE A 214 6.15 -20.31 1.20
C PHE A 214 5.65 -18.96 1.74
N LEU A 215 4.46 -18.53 1.32
CA LEU A 215 3.87 -17.26 1.80
C LEU A 215 3.59 -17.31 3.30
N LYS A 216 3.07 -18.43 3.80
CA LYS A 216 2.81 -18.64 5.24
C LYS A 216 4.11 -18.58 6.05
N GLU A 217 5.15 -19.25 5.59
CA GLU A 217 6.49 -19.25 6.20
C GLU A 217 7.05 -17.82 6.28
N LYS A 218 7.04 -17.06 5.17
CA LYS A 218 7.56 -15.69 5.15
C LYS A 218 6.72 -14.74 6.00
N LEU A 219 5.40 -14.93 6.04
CA LEU A 219 4.50 -14.11 6.86
C LEU A 219 4.72 -14.35 8.37
N ALA A 220 5.12 -15.57 8.77
CA ALA A 220 5.50 -15.86 10.15
C ALA A 220 6.81 -15.14 10.56
N GLY A 221 7.69 -14.83 9.60
CA GLY A 221 8.99 -14.17 9.83
C GLY A 221 8.96 -12.64 9.77
N GLY A 222 7.91 -12.03 9.24
CA GLY A 222 7.78 -10.57 9.16
C GLY A 222 6.65 -10.09 8.25
N GLU A 223 6.97 -9.29 7.23
CA GLU A 223 5.97 -8.71 6.31
C GLU A 223 6.09 -9.33 4.93
N VAL A 224 4.95 -9.57 4.27
CA VAL A 224 4.91 -10.14 2.93
C VAL A 224 4.07 -9.24 2.01
N TYR A 225 4.62 -8.95 0.84
CA TYR A 225 4.03 -8.15 -0.21
C TYR A 225 3.90 -8.97 -1.47
N MET A 226 2.72 -8.96 -2.08
CA MET A 226 2.46 -9.67 -3.32
C MET A 226 2.31 -8.66 -4.45
N TYR A 227 3.13 -8.83 -5.49
CA TYR A 227 3.02 -8.11 -6.75
C TYR A 227 2.18 -8.94 -7.72
N LEU A 228 1.03 -8.41 -8.10
CA LEU A 228 -0.03 -9.19 -8.72
C LEU A 228 -0.76 -8.43 -9.84
N ASN A 229 -1.39 -9.22 -10.70
CA ASN A 229 -2.27 -8.72 -11.74
C ASN A 229 -3.70 -8.57 -11.19
N ASN A 230 -4.08 -7.35 -10.80
CA ASN A 230 -5.39 -7.04 -10.21
C ASN A 230 -6.56 -7.32 -11.17
N ALA A 231 -6.31 -7.28 -12.49
CA ALA A 231 -7.33 -7.55 -13.50
C ALA A 231 -7.77 -9.02 -13.52
N LEU A 232 -6.92 -9.93 -13.05
CA LEU A 232 -7.22 -11.36 -12.89
C LEU A 232 -7.91 -11.65 -11.54
N LEU A 233 -7.62 -10.87 -10.49
CA LEU A 233 -8.27 -10.96 -9.18
C LEU A 233 -9.74 -10.51 -9.18
N ARG A 234 -10.09 -9.53 -10.03
CA ARG A 234 -11.42 -8.87 -10.06
C ARG A 234 -12.33 -9.34 -11.21
N LYS A 235 -12.13 -10.52 -11.81
CA LYS A 235 -12.95 -10.99 -12.95
C LYS A 235 -14.46 -10.89 -12.65
N LYS A 236 -15.14 -9.93 -13.32
CA LYS A 236 -16.60 -9.87 -13.48
C LYS A 236 -17.08 -9.83 -14.95
N ASN A 237 -16.23 -9.53 -15.94
CA ASN A 237 -16.64 -9.47 -17.36
C ASN A 237 -15.52 -9.89 -18.33
N HIS A 238 -15.91 -10.55 -19.42
CA HIS A 238 -15.06 -11.32 -20.33
C HIS A 238 -14.58 -10.59 -21.61
N ASN A 239 -15.01 -9.36 -21.90
CA ASN A 239 -14.92 -8.80 -23.28
C ASN A 239 -13.89 -7.67 -23.51
N ARG A 240 -12.81 -7.57 -22.74
CA ARG A 240 -11.71 -6.63 -23.07
C ARG A 240 -10.36 -7.30 -22.93
N VAL A 241 -9.54 -7.18 -23.98
CA VAL A 241 -8.13 -7.60 -24.02
C VAL A 241 -7.39 -6.91 -22.87
N LYS A 242 -7.20 -7.64 -21.76
CA LYS A 242 -6.56 -7.11 -20.55
C LYS A 242 -5.04 -7.18 -20.73
N LYS A 243 -4.36 -6.06 -20.49
CA LYS A 243 -2.89 -6.01 -20.36
C LYS A 243 -2.46 -7.07 -19.34
N ARG A 244 -1.64 -8.04 -19.76
CA ARG A 244 -1.09 -9.12 -18.90
C ARG A 244 -0.04 -8.62 -17.90
N ILE A 245 0.17 -7.31 -17.82
CA ILE A 245 1.25 -6.68 -17.05
C ILE A 245 0.79 -6.56 -15.60
N PRO A 246 1.52 -7.12 -14.62
CA PRO A 246 1.25 -6.86 -13.20
C PRO A 246 1.45 -5.38 -12.92
N THR A 247 0.59 -4.78 -12.10
CA THR A 247 0.69 -3.35 -11.77
C THR A 247 0.34 -3.05 -10.31
N HIS A 248 0.06 -4.08 -9.51
CA HIS A 248 -0.59 -3.88 -8.22
C HIS A 248 0.13 -4.57 -7.08
N TYR A 249 0.22 -3.88 -5.94
CA TYR A 249 0.80 -4.39 -4.70
C TYR A 249 -0.27 -4.53 -3.63
N VAL A 250 -0.18 -5.62 -2.88
CA VAL A 250 -0.96 -5.82 -1.66
C VAL A 250 -0.04 -6.29 -0.54
N ALA A 251 -0.36 -5.92 0.70
CA ALA A 251 0.31 -6.46 1.87
C ALA A 251 -0.48 -7.66 2.41
N LEU A 252 0.12 -8.85 2.40
CA LEU A 252 -0.50 -10.05 2.94
C LEU A 252 -0.54 -9.93 4.47
N THR A 253 -1.71 -10.14 5.06
CA THR A 253 -1.89 -10.08 6.51
C THR A 253 -2.18 -11.45 7.12
N GLU A 254 -2.87 -12.32 6.38
CA GLU A 254 -3.15 -13.70 6.81
C GLU A 254 -3.25 -14.62 5.59
N ILE A 255 -2.88 -15.88 5.76
CA ILE A 255 -3.07 -16.93 4.76
C ILE A 255 -3.40 -18.26 5.45
N ASN A 256 -4.43 -18.94 4.96
CA ASN A 256 -4.80 -20.30 5.34
C ASN A 256 -5.01 -21.10 4.06
N TYR A 257 -4.66 -22.39 4.06
CA TYR A 257 -4.82 -23.22 2.87
C TYR A 257 -4.96 -24.69 3.23
N ASP A 258 -5.56 -25.43 2.32
CA ASP A 258 -5.54 -26.89 2.19
C ASP A 258 -5.25 -27.25 0.73
N ASP A 259 -5.41 -28.52 0.35
CA ASP A 259 -5.06 -29.01 -0.98
C ASP A 259 -5.85 -28.33 -2.12
N ASN A 260 -7.07 -27.87 -1.85
CA ASN A 260 -7.98 -27.38 -2.88
C ASN A 260 -8.19 -25.87 -2.84
N ARG A 261 -8.02 -25.23 -1.68
CA ARG A 261 -8.30 -23.80 -1.50
C ARG A 261 -7.22 -23.07 -0.74
N VAL A 262 -7.03 -21.81 -1.12
CA VAL A 262 -6.21 -20.83 -0.41
C VAL A 262 -7.07 -19.63 -0.06
N VAL A 263 -7.17 -19.35 1.23
CA VAL A 263 -7.83 -18.17 1.77
C VAL A 263 -6.76 -17.16 2.19
N ILE A 264 -6.72 -16.02 1.51
CA ILE A 264 -5.83 -14.91 1.83
C ILE A 264 -6.62 -13.73 2.41
N LYS A 265 -6.07 -13.08 3.43
CA LYS A 265 -6.45 -11.72 3.81
C LYS A 265 -5.30 -10.78 3.52
N TYR A 266 -5.59 -9.67 2.87
CA TYR A 266 -4.57 -8.71 2.47
C TYR A 266 -5.09 -7.27 2.53
N TRP A 267 -4.17 -6.33 2.67
CA TRP A 267 -4.44 -4.91 2.52
C TRP A 267 -4.30 -4.50 1.06
N ASP A 268 -5.30 -3.77 0.55
CA ASP A 268 -5.37 -3.20 -0.79
C ASP A 268 -5.95 -1.78 -0.70
N GLY A 269 -5.10 -0.76 -0.84
CA GLY A 269 -5.51 0.63 -1.01
C GLY A 269 -6.43 1.17 0.08
N GLY A 270 -6.14 0.88 1.35
CA GLY A 270 -6.92 1.34 2.52
C GLY A 270 -7.98 0.36 3.01
N TYR A 271 -8.14 -0.78 2.34
CA TYR A 271 -9.13 -1.80 2.71
C TYR A 271 -8.47 -3.13 3.02
N LYS A 272 -8.98 -3.84 4.03
CA LYS A 272 -8.72 -5.27 4.18
C LYS A 272 -9.66 -6.06 3.28
N THR A 273 -9.10 -6.93 2.47
CA THR A 273 -9.84 -7.81 1.57
C THR A 273 -9.59 -9.25 1.96
N LEU A 274 -10.65 -10.05 2.01
CA LEU A 274 -10.59 -11.50 2.11
C LEU A 274 -10.87 -12.09 0.74
N LYS A 275 -10.07 -13.07 0.33
CA LYS A 275 -10.24 -13.74 -0.95
C LYS A 275 -9.93 -15.23 -0.83
N GLU A 276 -10.79 -16.03 -1.41
CA GLU A 276 -10.58 -17.46 -1.64
C GLU A 276 -10.23 -17.69 -3.11
N VAL A 277 -9.19 -18.48 -3.35
CA VAL A 277 -8.69 -18.86 -4.69
C VAL A 277 -8.14 -20.29 -4.67
N SER A 278 -8.10 -20.96 -5.81
CA SER A 278 -7.36 -22.21 -5.94
C SER A 278 -5.84 -21.97 -5.93
N PRO A 279 -5.01 -22.95 -5.50
CA PRO A 279 -3.54 -22.83 -5.56
C PRO A 279 -3.01 -22.46 -6.96
N GLY A 280 -3.58 -23.06 -8.01
CA GLY A 280 -3.23 -22.76 -9.40
C GLY A 280 -3.54 -21.31 -9.79
N THR A 281 -4.70 -20.79 -9.36
CA THR A 281 -5.06 -19.38 -9.58
C THR A 281 -4.08 -18.46 -8.89
N LEU A 282 -3.75 -18.71 -7.61
CA LEU A 282 -2.81 -17.92 -6.84
C LEU A 282 -1.43 -17.84 -7.54
N LYS A 283 -0.93 -18.98 -8.01
CA LYS A 283 0.33 -19.07 -8.76
C LYS A 283 0.29 -18.28 -10.06
N HIS A 284 -0.86 -18.22 -10.74
CA HIS A 284 -1.00 -17.53 -12.01
C HIS A 284 -1.08 -16.00 -11.87
N ILE A 285 -1.62 -15.49 -10.76
CA ILE A 285 -1.82 -14.05 -10.54
C ILE A 285 -0.63 -13.34 -9.88
N ILE A 286 0.24 -14.07 -9.18
CA ILE A 286 1.41 -13.53 -8.50
C ILE A 286 2.61 -13.51 -9.46
N TYR A 287 3.18 -12.32 -9.65
CA TYR A 287 4.37 -12.06 -10.47
C TYR A 287 5.61 -11.82 -9.63
N GLY A 288 5.44 -11.38 -8.38
CA GLY A 288 6.52 -11.26 -7.43
C GLY A 288 6.04 -11.37 -5.99
N VAL A 289 6.92 -11.88 -5.13
CA VAL A 289 6.76 -11.85 -3.69
C VAL A 289 7.95 -11.11 -3.12
N SER A 290 7.70 -10.08 -2.33
CA SER A 290 8.73 -9.36 -1.58
C SER A 290 8.43 -9.53 -0.09
N TRP A 291 9.46 -9.70 0.74
CA TRP A 291 9.26 -9.86 2.17
C TRP A 291 10.34 -9.18 2.99
N VAL A 292 9.95 -8.77 4.19
CA VAL A 292 10.79 -8.10 5.19
C VAL A 292 10.93 -9.05 6.37
N MET A 293 12.16 -9.36 6.80
CA MET A 293 12.43 -10.30 7.90
C MET A 293 12.84 -9.54 9.16
N TYR A 294 12.14 -9.76 10.28
CA TYR A 294 12.45 -9.07 11.54
C TYR A 294 13.55 -9.74 12.37
N LYS A 295 13.84 -11.02 12.11
CA LYS A 295 14.79 -11.81 12.90
C LYS A 295 16.25 -11.70 12.47
N GLU A 296 16.54 -11.03 11.37
CA GLU A 296 17.91 -10.68 11.02
C GLU A 296 18.13 -9.22 11.39
N LYS A 297 18.64 -8.97 12.61
CA LYS A 297 19.41 -7.75 12.85
C LYS A 297 20.56 -7.80 11.84
N THR A 298 20.58 -6.87 10.91
CA THR A 298 21.86 -6.50 10.30
C THR A 298 22.70 -5.94 11.42
N ASP A 299 23.84 -6.57 11.68
CA ASP A 299 24.90 -6.01 12.51
C ASP A 299 25.32 -4.68 11.84
N GLU A 300 24.77 -3.58 12.35
CA GLU A 300 25.33 -2.22 12.18
C GLU A 300 26.29 -1.96 13.33
#